data_AF-R5GIV9-F1
#
_entry.id   AF-R5GIV9-F1
#
_cell.length_a   1.000
_cell.length_b   1.000
_cell.length_c   1.000
_cell.angle_alpha   90.00
_cell.angle_beta   90.00
_cell.angle_gamma   90.00
#
_symmetry.space_group_name_H-M   'P 1'
#
loop_
_entity.id
_entity.type
_entity.pdbx_description
1 polymer ?
#
loop_
_entity_poly.entity_id
_entity_poly.type
_entity_poly.pdbx_seq_one_letter_code
_entity_poly.pdbx_strand_id
1 'polypeptide(L)'
;MLRGGSVTACGTPWSGKSDLNINAEFPLRGICILGRSSTNHIEPVSADAAVYSLLDQTLRPEDPSEMAALLSCIDKAVSLVRVWRMGCNISTEAAQMAYDAMSGK
;
A
#
# COMPACT_ATOMS: atom_id res chain seq x y z
N MET A 1 -10.64 -3.69 0.03
CA MET A 1 -11.84 -4.22 0.71
C MET A 1 -11.48 -5.52 1.43
N LEU A 2 -11.98 -5.79 2.63
CA LEU A 2 -11.74 -7.08 3.29
C LEU A 2 -12.68 -8.12 2.70
N ARG A 3 -12.14 -9.15 2.04
CA ARG A 3 -12.92 -10.26 1.48
C ARG A 3 -12.30 -11.58 1.92
N GLY A 4 -13.12 -12.47 2.48
CA GLY A 4 -12.69 -13.81 2.89
C GLY A 4 -11.53 -13.83 3.88
N GLY A 5 -11.43 -12.82 4.77
CA GLY A 5 -10.33 -12.71 5.74
C GLY A 5 -9.01 -12.15 5.17
N SER A 6 -9.00 -11.73 3.90
CA SER A 6 -7.83 -11.11 3.26
C SER A 6 -8.11 -9.67 2.86
N VAL A 7 -7.05 -8.86 2.77
CA VAL A 7 -7.13 -7.51 2.21
C VAL A 7 -7.08 -7.63 0.70
N THR A 8 -8.02 -7.02 0.00
CA THR A 8 -8.11 -7.05 -1.46
C THR A 8 -7.82 -5.67 -2.04
N ALA A 9 -6.93 -5.62 -3.04
CA ALA A 9 -6.71 -4.48 -3.91
C ALA A 9 -7.71 -4.53 -5.06
N CYS A 10 -8.36 -3.39 -5.33
CA CYS A 10 -9.37 -3.25 -6.38
C CYS A 10 -8.82 -2.28 -7.43
N GLY A 11 -8.68 -2.76 -8.67
CA GLY A 11 -8.30 -1.91 -9.80
C GLY A 11 -9.42 -0.95 -10.18
N THR A 12 -9.06 0.21 -10.74
CA THR A 12 -10.05 1.14 -11.28
C THR A 12 -10.31 0.79 -12.75
N PRO A 13 -11.58 0.78 -13.22
CA PRO A 13 -11.87 0.51 -14.63
C PRO A 13 -11.52 1.68 -15.57
N TRP A 14 -11.24 2.86 -15.03
CA TRP A 14 -11.00 4.06 -15.81
C TRP A 14 -9.52 4.21 -16.14
N SER A 15 -9.14 4.13 -17.40
CA SER A 15 -7.72 4.08 -17.84
C SER A 15 -7.21 5.37 -18.50
N GLY A 16 -7.99 6.46 -18.52
CA GLY A 16 -7.57 7.74 -19.08
C GLY A 16 -7.00 7.64 -20.50
N LYS A 17 -5.69 7.90 -20.67
CA LYS A 17 -4.98 7.90 -21.96
C LYS A 17 -4.31 6.57 -22.36
N SER A 18 -4.27 5.57 -21.48
CA SER A 18 -3.52 4.32 -21.68
C SER A 18 -4.39 3.13 -21.34
N ASP A 19 -4.26 2.00 -22.03
CA ASP A 19 -5.07 0.80 -21.76
C ASP A 19 -4.42 -0.13 -20.73
N LEU A 20 -4.08 0.42 -19.56
CA LEU A 20 -3.35 -0.31 -18.50
C LEU A 20 -4.21 -0.71 -17.29
N ASN A 21 -5.34 -0.04 -17.07
CA ASN A 21 -6.17 -0.35 -15.91
C ASN A 21 -7.18 -1.45 -16.24
N ILE A 22 -7.40 -2.32 -15.27
CA ILE A 22 -8.31 -3.45 -15.39
C ILE A 22 -9.28 -3.44 -14.22
N ASN A 23 -10.54 -3.77 -14.49
CA ASN A 23 -11.54 -4.01 -13.45
C ASN A 23 -11.30 -5.39 -12.83
N ALA A 24 -10.30 -5.49 -11.97
CA ALA A 24 -9.91 -6.73 -11.33
C ALA A 24 -9.66 -6.53 -9.84
N GLU A 25 -9.86 -7.61 -9.09
CA GLU A 25 -9.60 -7.68 -7.67
C GLU A 25 -8.50 -8.71 -7.41
N PHE A 26 -7.50 -8.36 -6.60
CA PHE A 26 -6.41 -9.25 -6.23
C PHE A 26 -6.16 -9.22 -4.73
N PRO A 27 -5.79 -10.36 -4.11
CA PRO A 27 -5.29 -10.38 -2.74
C PRO A 27 -4.05 -9.49 -2.61
N LEU A 28 -4.07 -8.56 -1.67
CA LEU A 28 -2.97 -7.65 -1.40
C LEU A 28 -1.88 -8.37 -0.58
N ARG A 29 -0.65 -8.42 -1.10
CA ARG A 29 0.48 -9.09 -0.45
C ARG A 29 1.47 -8.15 0.25
N GLY A 30 1.47 -6.87 -0.10
CA GLY A 30 2.34 -5.87 0.50
C GLY A 30 1.90 -4.46 0.14
N ILE A 31 2.22 -3.50 1.00
CA ILE A 31 2.08 -2.07 0.73
C ILE A 31 3.46 -1.43 0.84
N CYS A 32 3.83 -0.56 -0.10
CA CYS A 32 5.09 0.17 -0.06
C CYS A 32 4.84 1.68 -0.05
N ILE A 33 5.39 2.34 0.96
CA ILE A 33 5.37 3.81 1.08
C ILE A 33 6.64 4.34 0.41
N LEU A 34 6.45 5.02 -0.72
CA LEU A 34 7.55 5.56 -1.51
C LEU A 34 7.99 6.93 -0.98
N GLY A 35 9.28 7.09 -0.83
CA GLY A 35 9.96 8.35 -0.56
C GLY A 35 11.07 8.58 -1.58
N ARG A 36 11.30 9.83 -1.95
CA ARG A 36 12.45 10.18 -2.79
C ARG A 36 13.73 10.14 -1.96
N SER A 37 14.76 9.48 -2.49
CA SER A 37 16.09 9.41 -1.88
C SER A 37 17.17 9.43 -2.96
N SER A 38 18.37 9.93 -2.63
CA SER A 38 19.54 9.79 -3.52
C SER A 38 20.08 8.35 -3.51
N THR A 39 19.88 7.64 -2.40
CA THR A 39 20.29 6.24 -2.19
C THR A 39 19.09 5.32 -2.03
N ASN A 40 19.10 4.22 -2.76
CA ASN A 40 18.03 3.22 -2.72
C ASN A 40 18.09 2.42 -1.42
N HIS A 41 16.98 2.34 -0.70
CA HIS A 41 16.80 1.49 0.48
C HIS A 41 15.34 1.02 0.58
N ILE A 42 15.12 -0.14 1.19
CA ILE A 42 13.81 -0.65 1.51
C ILE A 42 13.86 -1.43 2.82
N GLU A 43 12.93 -1.15 3.72
CA GLU A 43 12.83 -1.81 5.02
C GLU A 43 11.37 -2.04 5.43
N PRO A 44 11.09 -3.07 6.24
CA PRO A 44 9.76 -3.25 6.82
C PRO A 44 9.47 -2.13 7.82
N VAL A 45 8.20 -1.73 7.88
CA VAL A 45 7.69 -0.74 8.82
C VAL A 45 6.98 -1.45 9.96
N SER A 46 7.14 -0.96 11.19
CA SER A 46 6.35 -1.46 12.32
C SER A 46 4.86 -1.18 12.11
N ALA A 47 3.98 -2.00 12.72
CA ALA A 47 2.54 -1.82 12.60
C ALA A 47 2.12 -0.39 13.02
N ASP A 48 2.63 0.10 14.16
CA ASP A 48 2.33 1.44 14.68
C ASP A 48 2.71 2.54 13.68
N ALA A 49 3.93 2.49 13.13
CA ALA A 49 4.38 3.48 12.15
C ALA A 49 3.65 3.37 10.81
N ALA A 50 3.20 2.17 10.45
CA ALA A 50 2.40 1.93 9.25
C ALA A 50 1.00 2.54 9.38
N VAL A 51 0.35 2.45 10.55
CA VAL A 51 -0.97 3.07 10.80
C VAL A 51 -0.94 4.57 10.49
N TYR A 52 0.04 5.31 11.06
CA TYR A 52 0.17 6.74 10.80
C TYR A 52 0.41 7.04 9.32
N SER A 53 1.32 6.29 8.69
CA SER A 53 1.66 6.49 7.29
C SER A 53 0.46 6.25 6.37
N LEU A 54 -0.36 5.23 6.64
CA LEU A 54 -1.57 4.95 5.85
C LEU A 54 -2.69 5.95 6.13
N LEU A 55 -2.84 6.40 7.37
CA LEU A 55 -3.83 7.41 7.73
C LEU A 55 -3.55 8.73 7.00
N ASP A 56 -2.29 9.12 6.85
CA ASP A 56 -1.89 10.32 6.09
C ASP A 56 -2.10 10.19 4.57
N GLN A 57 -2.28 8.96 4.06
CA GLN A 57 -2.56 8.66 2.65
C GLN A 57 -4.02 8.31 2.39
N THR A 58 -4.91 8.51 3.36
CA THR A 58 -6.34 8.26 3.23
C THR A 58 -7.13 9.56 3.39
N LEU A 59 -8.27 9.65 2.71
CA LEU A 59 -9.21 10.75 2.92
C LEU A 59 -9.80 10.61 4.32
N ARG A 60 -9.72 11.66 5.12
CA ARG A 60 -10.21 11.69 6.50
C ARG A 60 -11.70 12.05 6.50
N PRO A 61 -12.61 11.14 6.89
CA PRO A 61 -14.02 11.44 6.99
C PRO A 61 -14.29 12.43 8.14
N GLU A 62 -15.29 13.29 7.98
CA GLU A 62 -15.78 14.15 9.07
C GLU A 62 -16.71 13.39 10.01
N ASP A 63 -17.47 12.43 9.48
CA ASP A 63 -18.38 11.61 10.28
C ASP A 63 -17.58 10.65 11.19
N PRO A 64 -17.83 10.66 12.52
CA PRO A 64 -17.11 9.81 13.45
C PRO A 64 -17.26 8.30 13.19
N SER A 65 -18.40 7.85 12.67
CA SER A 65 -18.64 6.44 12.38
C SER A 65 -17.84 5.98 11.15
N GLU A 66 -17.75 6.84 10.14
CA GLU A 66 -16.90 6.60 8.97
C GLU A 66 -15.41 6.64 9.32
N MET A 67 -14.99 7.56 10.19
CA MET A 67 -13.62 7.58 10.73
C MET A 67 -13.29 6.28 11.48
N ALA A 68 -14.20 5.78 12.32
CA ALA A 68 -14.01 4.51 13.02
C ALA A 68 -13.89 3.34 12.03
N ALA A 69 -14.70 3.33 10.96
CA ALA A 69 -14.61 2.32 9.90
C ALA A 69 -13.28 2.38 9.15
N LEU A 70 -12.78 3.58 8.82
CA LEU A 70 -11.47 3.79 8.21
C LEU A 70 -10.35 3.24 9.11
N LEU A 71 -10.34 3.61 10.39
CA LEU A 71 -9.32 3.15 11.35
C LEU A 71 -9.35 1.63 11.50
N SER A 72 -10.54 1.01 11.55
CA SER A 72 -10.67 -0.45 11.55
C SER A 72 -10.15 -1.10 10.27
N CYS A 73 -10.32 -0.45 9.12
CA CYS A 73 -9.76 -0.95 7.86
C CYS A 73 -8.23 -0.86 7.83
N ILE A 74 -7.65 0.24 8.31
CA ILE A 74 -6.20 0.42 8.40
C ILE A 74 -5.61 -0.61 9.36
N ASP A 75 -6.18 -0.77 10.55
CA ASP A 75 -5.75 -1.74 11.56
C ASP A 75 -5.70 -3.17 11.02
N LYS A 76 -6.77 -3.59 10.34
CA LYS A 76 -6.82 -4.90 9.69
C LYS A 76 -5.82 -5.00 8.53
N ALA A 77 -5.59 -3.93 7.78
CA ALA A 77 -4.64 -3.93 6.69
C ALA A 77 -3.20 -4.14 7.19
N VAL A 78 -2.77 -3.37 8.19
CA VAL A 78 -1.41 -3.50 8.76
C VAL A 78 -1.21 -4.82 9.51
N SER A 79 -2.28 -5.40 10.05
CA SER A 79 -2.23 -6.70 10.74
C SER A 79 -2.10 -7.89 9.78
N LEU A 80 -2.62 -7.77 8.55
CA LEU A 80 -2.66 -8.87 7.57
C LEU A 80 -1.63 -8.73 6.46
N VAL A 81 -1.14 -7.51 6.21
CA VAL A 81 -0.27 -7.20 5.06
C VAL A 81 0.98 -6.48 5.54
N ARG A 82 2.14 -6.94 5.08
CA ARG A 82 3.41 -6.29 5.39
C ARG A 82 3.50 -4.92 4.71
N VAL A 83 3.88 -3.91 5.50
CA VAL A 83 4.12 -2.56 5.01
C VAL A 83 5.62 -2.30 4.96
N TRP A 84 6.05 -1.68 3.87
CA TRP A 84 7.44 -1.33 3.58
C TRP A 84 7.58 0.18 3.44
N ARG A 85 8.77 0.69 3.75
CA ARG A 85 9.18 2.04 3.41
C ARG A 85 10.36 1.92 2.46
N MET A 86 10.30 2.66 1.37
CA MET A 86 11.31 2.64 0.33
C MET A 86 11.71 4.06 -0.03
N GLY A 87 12.98 4.37 0.20
CA GLY A 87 13.61 5.54 -0.40
C GLY A 87 14.21 5.16 -1.74
N CYS A 88 13.85 5.85 -2.82
CA CYS A 88 14.36 5.53 -4.15
C CYS A 88 14.64 6.73 -5.06
N ASN A 89 15.54 6.50 -6.01
CA ASN A 89 15.80 7.36 -7.16
C ASN A 89 15.11 6.81 -8.43
N ILE A 90 15.41 7.37 -9.61
CA ILE A 90 14.75 6.99 -10.89
C ILE A 90 15.38 5.77 -11.57
N SER A 91 16.35 5.12 -10.92
CA SER A 91 17.13 4.07 -11.55
C SER A 91 16.37 2.74 -11.62
N THR A 92 16.74 1.87 -12.56
CA THR A 92 16.13 0.54 -12.69
C THR A 92 16.43 -0.36 -11.50
N GLU A 93 17.54 -0.12 -10.80
CA GLU A 93 17.92 -0.82 -9.58
C GLU A 93 16.91 -0.59 -8.45
N ALA A 94 16.27 0.59 -8.40
CA ALA A 94 15.20 0.84 -7.44
C ALA A 94 14.00 -0.10 -7.65
N ALA A 95 13.59 -0.28 -8.92
CA ALA A 95 12.50 -1.19 -9.27
C ALA A 95 12.86 -2.66 -8.96
N GLN A 96 14.10 -3.06 -9.25
CA GLN A 96 14.59 -4.40 -8.93
C GLN A 96 14.60 -4.66 -7.42
N MET A 97 15.09 -3.72 -6.63
CA MET A 97 15.09 -3.79 -5.16
C MET A 97 13.67 -3.97 -4.61
N ALA A 98 12.69 -3.22 -5.12
CA ALA A 98 11.29 -3.36 -4.71
C ALA A 98 10.75 -4.77 -5.03
N TYR A 99 11.03 -5.28 -6.23
CA TYR A 99 10.63 -6.62 -6.63
C TYR A 99 11.25 -7.69 -5.73
N ASP A 100 12.55 -7.62 -5.48
CA ASP A 100 13.27 -8.62 -4.68
C ASP A 100 12.77 -8.63 -3.23
N ALA A 101 12.51 -7.46 -2.64
CA ALA A 101 12.01 -7.36 -1.28
C ALA A 101 10.52 -7.78 -1.14
N MET A 102 9.68 -7.49 -2.12
CA MET A 102 8.21 -7.60 -1.99
C MET A 102 7.57 -8.76 -2.74
N SER A 103 8.28 -9.43 -3.67
CA SER A 103 7.71 -10.53 -4.46
C SER A 103 7.37 -11.78 -3.65
N GLY A 104 7.89 -11.91 -2.43
CA GLY A 104 7.55 -13.01 -1.52
C GLY A 104 8.05 -14.38 -2.01
N LYS A 105 9.16 -14.41 -2.76
CA LYS A 105 9.95 -15.63 -2.96
C LYS A 105 10.55 -16.13 -1.66
#